data_AF-A0A7X7YKC0-F1
#
_entry.id   AF-A0A7X7YKC0-F1
#
_cell.length_a   1.000
_cell.length_b   1.000
_cell.length_c   1.000
_cell.angle_alpha   90.00
_cell.angle_beta   90.00
_cell.angle_gamma   90.00
#
_symmetry.space_group_name_H-M   'P 1'
#
loop_
_entity.id
_entity.type
_entity.pdbx_description
1 polymer ?
#
loop_
_entity_poly.entity_id
_entity_poly.type
_entity_poly.pdbx_seq_one_letter_code
_entity_poly.pdbx_strand_id
1 'polypeptide(L)'
;ALAVKLRPHGMWIGYHAHAGDFKKISGETYWDILFGNTRKEVLMQMDTCNASDGGGDPIASLRKYAGRSRTVHIKEYSATNKNAILGEGDIDWKTVFSICETIGGTEWYIIEEEKDVYPPMKAVELCLRNYKVLRTKM
;
A
#
# COMPACT_ATOMS: atom_id res chain seq x y z
N ALA A 1 11.06 -18.09 9.80
CA ALA A 1 11.52 -18.29 11.20
C ALA A 1 11.02 -17.18 12.13
N LEU A 2 11.20 -15.89 11.82
CA LEU A 2 10.82 -14.77 12.69
C LEU A 2 9.32 -14.66 12.99
N ALA A 3 8.46 -14.74 11.96
CA ALA A 3 7.01 -14.68 12.16
C ALA A 3 6.49 -15.73 13.16
N VAL A 4 7.09 -16.94 13.18
CA VAL A 4 6.74 -17.99 14.15
C VAL A 4 7.14 -17.61 15.58
N LYS A 5 8.31 -17.00 15.75
CA LYS A 5 8.81 -16.55 17.07
C LYS A 5 7.98 -15.41 17.64
N LEU A 6 7.34 -14.59 16.80
CA LEU A 6 6.53 -13.46 17.23
C LEU A 6 5.09 -13.83 17.63
N ARG A 7 4.57 -14.98 17.18
CA ARG A 7 3.18 -15.41 17.46
C ARG A 7 2.84 -15.46 18.95
N PRO A 8 3.68 -16.02 19.86
CA PRO A 8 3.36 -16.07 21.29
C PRO A 8 3.22 -14.69 21.93
N HIS A 9 3.73 -13.64 21.28
CA HIS A 9 3.66 -12.25 21.74
C HIS A 9 2.52 -11.46 21.09
N GLY A 10 1.70 -12.09 20.23
CA GLY A 10 0.67 -11.40 19.46
C GLY A 10 1.21 -10.38 18.45
N MET A 11 2.50 -10.45 18.12
CA MET A 11 3.18 -9.53 17.21
C MET A 11 3.22 -10.05 15.79
N TRP A 12 3.25 -9.11 14.85
CA TRP A 12 3.35 -9.37 13.41
C TRP A 12 4.63 -8.77 12.87
N ILE A 13 5.13 -9.34 11.79
CA ILE A 13 6.26 -8.80 11.02
C ILE A 13 5.83 -8.72 9.57
N GLY A 14 6.32 -7.70 8.87
CA GLY A 14 6.03 -7.50 7.47
C GLY A 14 7.15 -6.76 6.76
N TYR A 15 6.87 -6.43 5.51
CA TYR A 15 7.76 -5.64 4.67
C TYR A 15 6.93 -4.54 3.98
N HIS A 16 7.46 -3.32 3.99
CA HIS A 16 6.87 -2.11 3.41
C HIS A 16 7.34 -1.95 1.96
N ALA A 17 6.42 -1.63 1.05
CA ALA A 17 6.70 -1.48 -0.37
C ALA A 17 7.46 -0.19 -0.69
N HIS A 18 8.59 -0.31 -1.38
CA HIS A 18 9.33 0.80 -1.98
C HIS A 18 9.32 0.65 -3.51
N ALA A 19 9.52 1.75 -4.24
CA ALA A 19 9.52 1.72 -5.71
C ALA A 19 10.55 0.75 -6.31
N GLY A 20 11.69 0.56 -5.63
CA GLY A 20 12.71 -0.40 -6.04
C GLY A 20 12.24 -1.86 -6.02
N ASP A 21 11.25 -2.21 -5.21
CA ASP A 21 10.80 -3.60 -5.03
C ASP A 21 10.06 -4.14 -6.26
N PHE A 22 9.59 -3.27 -7.14
CA PHE A 22 8.86 -3.63 -8.35
C PHE A 22 9.77 -3.79 -9.58
N LYS A 23 11.08 -3.56 -9.40
CA LYS A 23 12.09 -3.93 -10.39
C LYS A 23 12.20 -5.45 -10.50
N LYS A 24 12.56 -5.91 -11.70
CA LYS A 24 12.64 -7.34 -12.02
C LYS A 24 14.06 -7.87 -11.99
N ILE A 25 14.22 -9.10 -11.52
CA ILE A 25 15.38 -9.96 -11.77
C ILE A 25 14.87 -11.30 -12.28
N SER A 26 15.49 -11.79 -13.36
CA SER A 26 15.09 -13.06 -14.00
C SER A 26 13.58 -13.15 -14.33
N GLY A 27 12.94 -12.01 -14.63
CA GLY A 27 11.54 -11.94 -15.03
C GLY A 27 10.53 -11.74 -13.88
N GLU A 28 10.95 -11.86 -12.62
CA GLU A 28 10.10 -11.70 -11.44
C GLU A 28 10.46 -10.42 -10.66
N THR A 29 9.47 -9.75 -10.06
CA THR A 29 9.71 -8.56 -9.24
C THR A 29 10.36 -8.94 -7.90
N TYR A 30 11.17 -8.08 -7.29
CA TYR A 30 11.69 -8.35 -5.94
C TYR A 30 10.57 -8.54 -4.92
N TRP A 31 9.48 -7.78 -5.09
CA TRP A 31 8.25 -7.92 -4.34
C TRP A 31 7.68 -9.34 -4.42
N ASP A 32 7.54 -9.88 -5.64
CA ASP A 32 7.03 -11.23 -5.85
C ASP A 32 7.98 -12.31 -5.35
N ILE A 33 9.29 -12.13 -5.54
CA ILE A 33 10.30 -13.05 -4.98
C ILE A 33 10.15 -13.11 -3.46
N LEU A 34 10.03 -11.97 -2.78
CA LEU A 34 9.86 -11.94 -1.33
C LEU A 34 8.55 -12.60 -0.88
N PHE A 35 7.42 -12.20 -1.47
CA PHE A 35 6.10 -12.67 -1.01
C PHE A 35 5.76 -14.08 -1.48
N GLY A 36 6.33 -14.55 -2.58
CA GLY A 36 6.31 -15.94 -3.02
C GLY A 36 7.12 -16.88 -2.13
N ASN A 37 8.16 -16.38 -1.45
CA ASN A 37 9.05 -17.17 -0.60
C ASN A 37 8.85 -16.94 0.92
N THR A 38 7.78 -16.25 1.31
CA THR A 38 7.44 -16.02 2.72
C THR A 38 6.09 -16.64 3.09
N ARG A 39 5.94 -16.99 4.36
CA ARG A 39 4.67 -17.52 4.89
C ARG A 39 3.61 -16.42 4.94
N LYS A 40 2.33 -16.79 4.88
CA LYS A 40 1.21 -15.84 4.90
C LYS A 40 1.20 -14.91 6.11
N GLU A 41 1.77 -15.33 7.25
CA GLU A 41 1.87 -14.52 8.46
C GLU A 41 2.88 -13.35 8.34
N VAL A 42 3.73 -13.35 7.32
CA VAL A 42 4.55 -12.18 6.99
C VAL A 42 3.65 -11.19 6.26
N LEU A 43 3.39 -10.05 6.89
CA LEU A 43 2.50 -9.02 6.36
C LEU A 43 3.11 -8.36 5.12
N MET A 44 2.26 -8.15 4.13
CA MET A 44 2.54 -7.39 2.94
C MET A 44 2.00 -5.97 3.15
N GLN A 45 2.84 -5.03 3.59
CA GLN A 45 2.40 -3.65 3.74
C GLN A 45 2.57 -2.94 2.40
N MET A 46 1.52 -3.02 1.59
CA MET A 46 1.45 -2.35 0.30
C MET A 46 1.43 -0.84 0.50
N ASP A 47 2.23 -0.13 -0.30
CA ASP A 47 2.13 1.31 -0.55
C ASP A 47 1.71 1.49 -2.01
N THR A 48 0.55 2.10 -2.22
CA THR A 48 -0.04 2.29 -3.54
C THR A 48 0.81 3.17 -4.45
N CYS A 49 1.44 4.21 -3.93
CA CYS A 49 2.27 5.12 -4.73
C CYS A 49 3.61 4.49 -5.05
N ASN A 50 4.30 3.92 -4.05
CA ASN A 50 5.60 3.31 -4.28
C ASN A 50 5.48 2.14 -5.27
N ALA A 51 4.39 1.37 -5.20
CA ALA A 51 4.10 0.34 -6.21
C ALA A 51 3.96 0.90 -7.61
N SER A 52 3.09 1.90 -7.80
CA SER A 52 2.86 2.50 -9.12
C SER A 52 4.09 3.22 -9.68
N ASP A 53 4.81 3.98 -8.85
CA ASP A 53 6.02 4.71 -9.24
C ASP A 53 7.18 3.75 -9.61
N GLY A 54 7.24 2.59 -8.95
CA GLY A 54 8.14 1.48 -9.30
C GLY A 54 7.77 0.73 -10.60
N GLY A 55 6.67 1.11 -11.28
CA GLY A 55 6.14 0.41 -12.45
C GLY A 55 5.37 -0.87 -12.12
N GLY A 56 5.01 -1.07 -10.85
CA GLY A 56 4.17 -2.16 -10.37
C GLY A 56 2.68 -1.85 -10.43
N ASP A 57 1.87 -2.87 -10.15
CA ASP A 57 0.42 -2.76 -10.02
C ASP A 57 0.02 -3.12 -8.57
N PRO A 58 -0.35 -2.13 -7.73
CA PRO A 58 -0.76 -2.39 -6.35
C PRO A 58 -2.06 -3.20 -6.28
N ILE A 59 -3.01 -3.02 -7.21
CA ILE A 59 -4.27 -3.75 -7.25
C ILE A 59 -4.02 -5.22 -7.56
N ALA A 60 -3.22 -5.52 -8.58
CA ALA A 60 -2.85 -6.89 -8.91
C ALA A 60 -2.11 -7.57 -7.75
N SER A 61 -1.20 -6.84 -7.09
CA SER A 61 -0.44 -7.35 -5.95
C SER A 61 -1.34 -7.64 -4.74
N LEU A 62 -2.26 -6.74 -4.40
CA LEU A 62 -3.24 -6.94 -3.32
C LEU A 62 -4.14 -8.16 -3.58
N ARG A 63 -4.54 -8.40 -4.84
CA ARG A 63 -5.31 -9.61 -5.23
C ARG A 63 -4.46 -10.88 -5.13
N LYS A 64 -3.24 -10.86 -5.68
CA LYS A 64 -2.33 -12.01 -5.70
C LYS A 64 -1.99 -12.49 -4.29
N TYR A 65 -1.80 -11.56 -3.36
CA TYR A 65 -1.44 -11.84 -1.97
C TYR A 65 -2.57 -11.51 -0.98
N ALA A 66 -3.81 -11.84 -1.35
CA ALA A 66 -4.99 -11.64 -0.51
C ALA A 66 -4.81 -12.22 0.90
N GLY A 67 -5.32 -11.50 1.90
CA GLY A 67 -5.22 -11.82 3.33
C GLY A 67 -3.90 -11.47 3.99
N ARG A 68 -2.95 -10.84 3.28
CA ARG A 68 -1.64 -10.45 3.83
C ARG A 68 -1.49 -8.96 4.11
N SER A 69 -2.44 -8.13 3.71
CA SER A 69 -2.33 -6.67 3.78
C SER A 69 -3.09 -6.09 4.97
N ARG A 70 -2.69 -6.48 6.18
CA ARG A 70 -3.32 -6.02 7.43
C ARG A 70 -3.23 -4.49 7.60
N THR A 71 -2.16 -3.90 7.10
CA THR A 71 -1.98 -2.45 7.00
C THR A 71 -1.65 -2.09 5.56
N VAL A 72 -2.20 -1.00 5.05
CA VAL A 72 -1.92 -0.49 3.70
C VAL A 72 -1.62 1.00 3.78
N HIS A 73 -0.51 1.41 3.18
CA HIS A 73 -0.19 2.82 2.98
C HIS A 73 -0.97 3.33 1.78
N ILE A 74 -1.88 4.27 2.03
CA ILE A 74 -2.69 4.92 1.01
C ILE A 74 -2.05 6.25 0.62
N LYS A 75 -1.12 6.17 -0.32
CA LYS A 75 -0.35 7.29 -0.86
C LYS A 75 -0.71 7.48 -2.32
N GLU A 76 -0.95 8.72 -2.73
CA GLU A 76 -1.37 9.01 -4.10
C GLU A 76 -0.23 8.91 -5.09
N TYR A 77 -0.55 8.41 -6.29
CA TYR A 77 0.31 8.46 -7.45
C TYR A 77 -0.39 9.20 -8.58
N SER A 78 0.36 10.00 -9.33
CA SER A 78 -0.09 10.48 -10.64
C SER A 78 1.08 10.52 -11.60
N ALA A 79 0.85 10.01 -12.81
CA ALA A 79 1.81 10.04 -13.90
C ALA A 79 2.04 11.46 -14.44
N THR A 80 1.07 12.37 -14.24
CA THR A 80 1.09 13.72 -14.82
C THR A 80 1.22 14.82 -13.78
N ASN A 81 0.86 14.56 -12.52
CA ASN A 81 0.95 15.51 -11.43
C ASN A 81 1.77 14.97 -10.26
N LYS A 82 3.06 15.28 -10.24
CA LYS A 82 3.95 14.88 -9.14
C LYS A 82 3.57 15.46 -7.78
N ASN A 83 2.69 16.47 -7.73
CA ASN A 83 2.23 17.09 -6.50
C ASN A 83 0.85 16.59 -6.05
N ALA A 84 0.28 15.60 -6.73
CA ALA A 84 -1.01 15.03 -6.34
C ALA A 84 -0.93 14.41 -4.95
N ILE A 85 -1.78 14.91 -4.05
CA ILE A 85 -2.00 14.32 -2.72
C ILE A 85 -3.20 13.36 -2.79
N LEU A 86 -3.44 12.60 -1.71
CA LEU A 86 -4.52 11.60 -1.65
C LEU A 86 -5.83 12.05 -2.31
N GLY A 87 -6.29 11.31 -3.32
CA GLY A 87 -7.54 11.54 -4.04
C GLY A 87 -7.45 12.51 -5.23
N GLU A 88 -6.27 13.02 -5.56
CA GLU A 88 -6.05 13.97 -6.66
C GLU A 88 -5.30 13.35 -7.86
N GLY A 89 -5.00 12.04 -7.79
CA GLY A 89 -4.20 11.33 -8.78
C GLY A 89 -4.95 10.22 -9.50
N ASP A 90 -4.19 9.21 -9.89
CA ASP A 90 -4.57 8.19 -10.86
C ASP A 90 -4.92 6.84 -10.21
N ILE A 91 -4.77 6.71 -8.88
CA ILE A 91 -5.09 5.47 -8.18
C ILE A 91 -6.61 5.23 -8.18
N ASP A 92 -7.03 4.03 -8.60
CA ASP A 92 -8.42 3.57 -8.46
C ASP A 92 -8.70 3.18 -7.01
N TRP A 93 -8.96 4.20 -6.19
CA TRP A 93 -9.25 4.07 -4.77
C TRP A 93 -10.48 3.19 -4.48
N LYS A 94 -11.49 3.20 -5.37
CA LYS A 94 -12.68 2.36 -5.19
C LYS A 94 -12.31 0.88 -5.23
N THR A 95 -11.51 0.48 -6.21
CA THR A 95 -11.04 -0.90 -6.32
C THR A 95 -10.08 -1.26 -5.19
N VAL A 96 -9.15 -0.36 -4.83
CA VAL A 96 -8.21 -0.58 -3.71
C VAL A 96 -8.96 -0.85 -2.41
N PHE A 97 -9.90 0.02 -2.04
CA PHE A 97 -10.68 -0.14 -0.81
C PHE A 97 -11.54 -1.41 -0.85
N SER A 98 -12.21 -1.68 -1.98
CA SER A 98 -13.00 -2.90 -2.14
C SER A 98 -12.16 -4.16 -1.90
N ILE A 99 -10.95 -4.25 -2.46
CA ILE A 99 -10.07 -5.41 -2.25
C ILE A 99 -9.65 -5.51 -0.79
N CYS A 100 -9.18 -4.41 -0.21
CA CYS A 100 -8.70 -4.35 1.17
C CYS A 100 -9.77 -4.84 2.17
N GLU A 101 -11.01 -4.40 1.98
CA GLU A 101 -12.15 -4.68 2.87
C GLU A 101 -12.78 -6.06 2.64
N THR A 102 -12.68 -6.62 1.43
CA THR A 102 -13.31 -7.92 1.12
C THR A 102 -12.35 -9.09 1.27
N ILE A 103 -11.12 -8.96 0.78
CA ILE A 103 -10.16 -10.08 0.69
C ILE A 103 -8.76 -9.72 1.23
N GLY A 104 -8.47 -8.45 1.47
CA GLY A 104 -7.14 -7.99 1.87
C GLY A 104 -6.76 -8.34 3.31
N GLY A 105 -7.77 -8.56 4.17
CA GLY A 105 -7.56 -8.71 5.61
C GLY A 105 -7.10 -7.40 6.26
N THR A 106 -7.43 -6.26 5.63
CA THR A 106 -6.95 -4.94 6.05
C THR A 106 -7.70 -4.45 7.27
N GLU A 107 -6.94 -3.99 8.26
CA GLU A 107 -7.46 -3.41 9.50
C GLU A 107 -7.18 -1.90 9.56
N TRP A 108 -6.05 -1.46 8.99
CA TRP A 108 -5.63 -0.06 9.04
C TRP A 108 -5.20 0.47 7.68
N TYR A 109 -5.77 1.60 7.29
CA TYR A 109 -5.20 2.46 6.27
C TYR A 109 -4.29 3.48 6.93
N ILE A 110 -3.08 3.62 6.41
CA ILE A 110 -2.10 4.61 6.84
C ILE A 110 -2.04 5.65 5.73
N ILE A 111 -2.51 6.86 6.01
CA ILE A 111 -2.34 7.98 5.08
C ILE A 111 -0.89 8.43 5.18
N GLU A 112 -0.14 8.23 4.10
CA GLU A 112 1.25 8.66 3.99
C GLU A 112 1.35 9.73 2.91
N GLU A 113 1.89 10.89 3.27
CA GLU A 113 2.11 12.01 2.37
C GLU A 113 3.52 12.56 2.62
N GLU A 114 4.38 12.45 1.61
CA GLU A 114 5.83 12.68 1.70
C GLU A 114 6.35 13.54 0.55
N LYS A 115 5.45 14.19 -0.21
CA LYS A 115 5.84 14.99 -1.38
C LYS A 115 6.24 16.43 -1.02
N ASP A 116 6.12 16.80 0.26
CA ASP A 116 6.45 18.14 0.80
C ASP A 116 5.82 19.31 0.03
N VAL A 117 4.67 19.08 -0.62
CA VAL A 117 3.92 20.10 -1.38
C VAL A 117 3.33 21.17 -0.45
N TYR A 118 2.96 20.77 0.76
CA TYR A 118 2.39 21.62 1.80
C TYR A 118 3.15 21.43 3.12
N PRO A 119 3.08 22.40 4.06
CA PRO A 119 3.54 22.18 5.43
C PRO A 119 2.92 20.90 6.01
N PRO A 120 3.66 20.08 6.80
CA PRO A 120 3.22 18.73 7.16
C PRO A 120 1.81 18.65 7.76
N MET A 121 1.50 19.53 8.73
CA MET A 121 0.15 19.55 9.34
C MET A 121 -0.95 19.93 8.35
N LYS A 122 -0.64 20.76 7.35
CA LYS A 122 -1.59 21.11 6.29
C LYS A 122 -1.79 19.95 5.32
N ALA A 123 -0.72 19.23 4.97
CA ALA A 123 -0.79 18.03 4.15
C ALA A 123 -1.69 16.97 4.80
N VAL A 124 -1.48 16.70 6.10
CA VAL A 124 -2.32 15.76 6.87
C VAL A 124 -3.79 16.18 6.86
N GLU A 125 -4.10 17.46 7.08
CA GLU A 125 -5.47 17.99 7.04
C GLU A 125 -6.13 17.75 5.67
N LEU A 126 -5.42 18.10 4.58
CA LEU A 126 -5.93 17.97 3.22
C LEU A 126 -6.11 16.51 2.82
N CYS A 127 -5.15 15.63 3.11
CA CYS A 127 -5.26 14.21 2.83
C CYS A 127 -6.40 13.57 3.63
N LEU A 128 -6.57 13.91 4.91
CA LEU A 128 -7.69 13.41 5.72
C LEU A 128 -9.05 13.88 5.17
N ARG A 129 -9.14 15.14 4.73
CA ARG A 129 -10.34 15.66 4.07
C ARG A 129 -10.64 14.90 2.78
N ASN A 130 -9.65 14.70 1.92
CA ASN A 130 -9.83 14.00 0.66
C ASN A 130 -10.17 12.51 0.89
N TYR A 131 -9.54 11.86 1.87
CA TYR A 131 -9.90 10.52 2.32
C TYR A 131 -11.39 10.43 2.67
N LYS A 132 -11.92 11.34 3.50
CA LYS A 132 -13.36 11.36 3.84
C LYS A 132 -14.25 11.48 2.60
N VAL A 133 -13.85 12.30 1.62
CA VAL A 133 -14.58 12.42 0.35
C VAL A 133 -14.56 11.10 -0.43
N LEU A 134 -13.40 10.46 -0.55
CA LEU A 134 -13.29 9.14 -1.20
C LEU A 134 -14.22 8.12 -0.53
N ARG A 135 -14.29 8.12 0.81
CA ARG A 135 -15.16 7.23 1.58
C ARG A 135 -16.66 7.46 1.35
N THR A 136 -17.09 8.70 1.07
CA THR A 136 -18.51 9.00 0.77
C THR A 136 -18.98 8.61 -0.63
N LYS A 137 -18.04 8.35 -1.56
CA LYS A 137 -18.34 8.03 -2.96
C LYS A 137 -18.33 6.53 -3.26
N MET A 138 -18.17 5.70 -2.24
CA MET A 138 -18.14 4.23 -2.33
C MET A 138 -19.53 3.62 -2.31
#